data_AF-A0A8H3HTN2-F1
#
_entry.id   AF-A0A8H3HTN2-F1
#
_cell.length_a   1.000
_cell.length_b   1.000
_cell.length_c   1.000
_cell.angle_alpha   90.00
_cell.angle_beta   90.00
_cell.angle_gamma   90.00
#
_symmetry.space_group_name_H-M   'P 1'
#
loop_
_entity.id
_entity.type
_entity.pdbx_description
1 polymer ?
#
loop_
_entity_poly.entity_id
_entity_poly.type
_entity_poly.pdbx_seq_one_letter_code
_entity_poly.pdbx_strand_id
1 'polypeptide(L)'
;MPVPTTTKSLHRSHVPAQLVLPPRALSDHSDSSKTTGKSVHFDTQPHPLVCPVLEPSSKRIVWDIRFRPGKAKMNLAGYPHASDSELNKPAVNPPVTRLRLVSRLHPWVAIAKNPNGVTVGNVLEIIYATLQEPICEAEWWIVSSKERARVGRIFERECARGSGTTGRRSQTDGVRRVDWVGDETTFLGLEKDESFIRHRIQDPRYREETWVVALGANSNVNRSAPRIR
;
A
#
# COMPACT_ATOMS: atom_id res chain seq x y z
N MET A 1 -1.49 7.49 67.27
CA MET A 1 -0.16 8.05 67.60
C MET A 1 0.64 8.15 66.31
N PRO A 2 1.45 9.21 66.13
CA PRO A 2 1.36 10.10 64.96
C PRO A 2 2.52 10.04 63.96
N VAL A 3 2.29 10.76 62.86
CA VAL A 3 3.16 11.14 61.72
C VAL A 3 4.52 11.72 62.15
N PRO A 4 5.50 11.73 61.23
CA PRO A 4 6.17 13.00 60.96
C PRO A 4 6.18 13.37 59.47
N THR A 5 5.62 14.54 59.22
CA THR A 5 5.78 15.42 58.07
C THR A 5 7.21 15.95 58.00
N THR A 6 7.82 16.05 56.81
CA THR A 6 8.85 17.06 56.58
C THR A 6 8.81 17.58 55.14
N THR A 7 8.52 18.88 55.07
CA THR A 7 8.50 19.80 53.95
C THR A 7 9.90 20.37 53.70
N LYS A 8 10.40 20.41 52.46
CA LYS A 8 11.44 21.36 51.98
C LYS A 8 11.21 21.59 50.47
N SER A 9 10.58 22.68 50.06
CA SER A 9 11.11 24.04 49.80
C SER A 9 11.85 24.18 48.47
N LEU A 10 11.27 25.04 47.62
CA LEU A 10 11.75 25.53 46.33
C LEU A 10 13.16 26.13 46.44
N HIS A 11 14.01 25.85 45.45
CA HIS A 11 14.99 26.82 44.99
C HIS A 11 14.99 26.91 43.46
N ARG A 12 14.66 28.12 43.01
CA ARG A 12 14.60 28.63 41.65
C ARG A 12 16.00 29.15 41.33
N SER A 13 16.72 28.50 40.42
CA SER A 13 18.01 29.00 39.93
C SER A 13 17.84 29.72 38.59
N HIS A 14 18.17 31.01 38.70
CA HIS A 14 18.38 32.05 37.71
C HIS A 14 18.73 31.68 36.26
N VAL A 15 17.98 32.33 35.36
CA VAL A 15 18.36 32.70 33.99
C VAL A 15 19.31 33.92 34.06
N PRO A 16 20.45 33.95 33.34
CA PRO A 16 21.22 35.18 33.18
C PRO A 16 20.68 36.00 32.01
N ALA A 17 20.41 37.27 32.29
CA ALA A 17 20.05 38.30 31.32
C ALA A 17 21.30 39.03 30.78
N GLN A 18 21.26 39.27 29.47
CA GLN A 18 21.82 40.39 28.71
C GLN A 18 23.32 40.70 28.68
N LEU A 19 23.84 40.75 27.45
CA LEU A 19 24.79 41.78 27.02
C LEU A 19 24.24 42.41 25.73
N VAL A 20 23.65 43.60 25.88
CA VAL A 20 23.21 44.49 24.80
C VAL A 20 24.42 45.35 24.41
N LEU A 21 24.80 45.31 23.13
CA LEU A 21 25.83 46.18 22.55
C LEU A 21 25.18 47.15 21.54
N PRO A 22 25.69 48.39 21.42
CA PRO A 22 25.02 49.52 20.77
C PRO A 22 25.04 49.46 19.22
N PRO A 23 24.16 50.22 18.54
CA PRO A 23 24.09 50.24 17.09
C PRO A 23 25.23 51.12 16.52
N ARG A 24 25.97 50.59 15.54
CA ARG A 24 26.86 51.41 14.69
C ARG A 24 26.30 51.48 13.28
N ALA A 25 26.25 52.72 12.80
CA ALA A 25 25.66 53.13 11.53
C ALA A 25 26.49 52.70 10.31
N LEU A 26 25.77 52.67 9.20
CA LEU A 26 26.11 52.40 7.81
C LEU A 26 27.47 52.94 7.34
N SER A 27 28.16 52.11 6.54
CA SER A 27 29.02 52.58 5.45
C SER A 27 28.85 51.65 4.25
N ASP A 28 28.35 52.23 3.17
CA ASP A 28 28.22 51.65 1.84
C ASP A 28 29.56 51.12 1.32
N HIS A 29 29.57 49.85 0.91
CA HIS A 29 30.49 49.38 -0.13
C HIS A 29 29.75 48.39 -1.03
N SER A 30 29.41 48.89 -2.22
CA SER A 30 28.98 48.13 -3.37
C SER A 30 30.08 47.14 -3.76
N ASP A 31 29.83 45.84 -3.63
CA ASP A 31 30.67 44.83 -4.27
C ASP A 31 29.81 43.84 -5.05
N SER A 32 29.85 44.01 -6.38
CA SER A 32 29.07 43.26 -7.36
C SER A 32 29.73 41.92 -7.61
N SER A 33 29.49 40.96 -6.72
CA SER A 33 29.88 39.58 -6.92
C SER A 33 28.75 38.83 -7.64
N LYS A 34 28.87 38.71 -8.96
CA LYS A 34 28.03 37.85 -9.81
C LYS A 34 28.18 36.39 -9.37
N THR A 35 27.30 35.92 -8.50
CA THR A 35 27.13 34.48 -8.25
C THR A 35 26.34 33.89 -9.40
N THR A 36 27.04 33.29 -10.36
CA THR A 36 26.47 32.41 -11.37
C THR A 36 25.89 31.19 -10.65
N GLY A 37 24.63 31.28 -10.25
CA GLY A 37 23.89 30.15 -9.71
C GLY A 37 23.83 29.06 -10.78
N LYS A 38 24.64 28.02 -10.62
CA LYS A 38 24.43 26.75 -11.32
C LYS A 38 23.07 26.24 -10.86
N SER A 39 22.05 26.44 -11.69
CA SER A 39 20.76 25.78 -11.55
C SER A 39 21.04 24.28 -11.57
N VAL A 40 20.99 23.66 -10.40
CA VAL A 40 20.99 22.21 -10.28
C VAL A 40 19.62 21.78 -10.82
N HIS A 41 19.57 21.48 -12.11
CA HIS A 41 18.45 20.78 -12.71
C HIS A 41 18.33 19.45 -11.96
N PHE A 42 17.41 19.37 -11.00
CA PHE A 42 16.90 18.08 -10.56
C PHE A 42 16.12 17.55 -11.76
N ASP A 43 16.77 16.71 -12.57
CA ASP A 43 16.05 15.88 -13.52
C ASP A 43 15.07 15.03 -12.72
N THR A 44 13.81 15.45 -12.71
CA THR A 44 12.70 14.64 -12.24
C THR A 44 12.64 13.45 -13.18
N GLN A 45 13.40 12.40 -12.87
CA GLN A 45 13.36 11.16 -13.62
C GLN A 45 11.89 10.70 -13.63
N PRO A 46 11.27 10.56 -14.80
CA PRO A 46 9.87 10.19 -14.89
C PRO A 46 9.71 8.83 -14.20
N HIS A 47 8.71 8.72 -13.32
CA HIS A 47 8.42 7.46 -12.66
C HIS A 47 8.26 6.33 -13.69
N PRO A 48 8.73 5.10 -13.39
CA PRO A 48 8.54 3.98 -14.29
C PRO A 48 7.07 3.86 -14.71
N LEU A 49 6.83 3.68 -16.00
CA LEU A 49 5.48 3.53 -16.52
C LEU A 49 4.99 2.11 -16.25
N VAL A 50 3.75 1.97 -15.79
CA VAL A 50 3.14 0.65 -15.59
C VAL A 50 2.95 -0.06 -16.93
N CYS A 51 3.17 -1.37 -16.96
CA CYS A 51 2.85 -2.20 -18.11
C CYS A 51 1.36 -2.03 -18.48
N PRO A 52 1.00 -1.88 -19.77
CA PRO A 52 -0.39 -1.72 -20.17
C PRO A 52 -1.32 -2.83 -19.65
N VAL A 53 -0.82 -4.05 -19.45
CA VAL A 53 -1.59 -5.17 -18.87
C VAL A 53 -2.06 -4.86 -17.44
N LEU A 54 -1.25 -4.13 -16.68
CA LEU A 54 -1.52 -3.74 -15.30
C LEU A 54 -2.14 -2.33 -15.20
N GLU A 55 -2.37 -1.65 -16.31
CA GLU A 55 -2.96 -0.31 -16.29
C GLU A 55 -4.48 -0.39 -16.07
N PRO A 56 -5.06 0.32 -15.07
CA PRO A 56 -6.49 0.23 -14.77
C PRO A 56 -7.42 0.62 -15.92
N SER A 57 -7.03 1.61 -16.72
CA SER A 57 -7.79 2.10 -17.88
C SER A 57 -7.92 1.04 -18.99
N SER A 58 -6.93 0.15 -19.10
CA SER A 58 -6.83 -0.83 -20.18
C SER A 58 -7.85 -1.96 -20.08
N LYS A 59 -8.28 -2.28 -18.84
CA LYS A 59 -9.10 -3.44 -18.50
C LYS A 59 -8.59 -4.75 -19.14
N ARG A 60 -7.28 -4.84 -19.39
CA ARG A 60 -6.67 -5.98 -20.09
C ARG A 60 -6.64 -7.25 -19.26
N ILE A 61 -6.62 -7.13 -17.95
CA ILE A 61 -6.67 -8.25 -17.02
C ILE A 61 -7.95 -8.18 -16.18
N VAL A 62 -8.61 -9.33 -16.05
CA VAL A 62 -9.72 -9.54 -15.12
C VAL A 62 -9.31 -10.69 -14.22
N TRP A 63 -9.08 -10.37 -12.95
CA TRP A 63 -8.62 -11.36 -11.99
C TRP A 63 -9.30 -11.16 -10.66
N ASP A 64 -9.88 -12.24 -10.14
CA ASP A 64 -10.40 -12.28 -8.78
C ASP A 64 -9.29 -12.77 -7.85
N ILE A 65 -8.83 -11.90 -6.96
CA ILE A 65 -7.65 -12.09 -6.10
C ILE A 65 -7.80 -13.26 -5.11
N ARG A 66 -9.02 -13.80 -4.96
CA ARG A 66 -9.26 -15.01 -4.15
C ARG A 66 -8.71 -16.27 -4.82
N PHE A 67 -8.42 -16.22 -6.12
CA PHE A 67 -7.89 -17.33 -6.88
C PHE A 67 -6.43 -17.11 -7.28
N ARG A 68 -5.70 -18.21 -7.47
CA ARG A 68 -4.33 -18.16 -7.99
C ARG A 68 -4.26 -17.35 -9.30
N PRO A 69 -3.14 -16.67 -9.59
CA PRO A 69 -2.96 -15.89 -10.82
C PRO A 69 -3.24 -16.67 -12.11
N GLY A 70 -3.05 -17.99 -12.14
CA GLY A 70 -3.44 -18.83 -13.29
C GLY A 70 -4.93 -18.84 -13.64
N LYS A 71 -5.80 -18.28 -12.78
CA LYS A 71 -7.23 -18.03 -13.07
C LYS A 71 -7.50 -16.63 -13.62
N ALA A 72 -6.49 -15.77 -13.73
CA ALA A 72 -6.60 -14.48 -14.38
C ALA A 72 -7.00 -14.68 -15.85
N LYS A 73 -8.00 -13.89 -16.28
CA LYS A 73 -8.44 -13.82 -17.67
C LYS A 73 -7.86 -12.56 -18.28
N MET A 74 -7.52 -12.64 -19.57
CA MET A 74 -7.15 -11.46 -20.32
C MET A 74 -8.28 -11.08 -21.27
N ASN A 75 -8.62 -9.80 -21.32
CA ASN A 75 -9.51 -9.25 -22.33
C ASN A 75 -8.70 -8.91 -23.58
N LEU A 76 -7.98 -9.91 -24.09
CA LEU A 76 -7.23 -9.81 -25.34
C LEU A 76 -7.97 -10.63 -26.40
N ALA A 77 -8.15 -10.06 -27.59
CA ALA A 77 -8.87 -10.73 -28.68
C ALA A 77 -8.33 -12.15 -28.89
N GLY A 78 -9.17 -13.17 -28.64
CA GLY A 78 -8.87 -14.58 -28.90
C GLY A 78 -8.25 -15.38 -27.74
N TYR A 79 -7.93 -14.80 -26.57
CA TYR A 79 -7.29 -15.53 -25.47
C TYR A 79 -8.05 -15.40 -24.14
N PRO A 80 -8.72 -16.47 -23.65
CA PRO A 80 -9.51 -16.41 -22.43
C PRO A 80 -8.66 -16.38 -21.14
N HIS A 81 -7.38 -16.70 -21.22
CA HIS A 81 -6.44 -16.79 -20.10
C HIS A 81 -5.21 -15.93 -20.34
N ALA A 82 -4.60 -15.49 -19.24
CA ALA A 82 -3.29 -14.85 -19.31
C ALA A 82 -2.25 -15.81 -19.90
N SER A 83 -1.68 -15.47 -21.06
CA SER A 83 -0.61 -16.27 -21.66
C SER A 83 0.70 -16.08 -20.89
N ASP A 84 1.56 -17.09 -20.91
CA ASP A 84 2.89 -16.99 -20.28
C ASP A 84 3.69 -15.81 -20.82
N SER A 85 3.54 -15.48 -22.11
CA SER A 85 4.17 -14.32 -22.73
C SER A 85 3.75 -13.01 -22.05
N GLU A 86 2.46 -12.82 -21.80
CA GLU A 86 1.96 -11.61 -21.13
C GLU A 86 2.36 -11.56 -19.65
N LEU A 87 2.35 -12.69 -18.95
CA LEU A 87 2.78 -12.78 -17.54
C LEU A 87 4.28 -12.53 -17.38
N ASN A 88 5.10 -12.86 -18.39
CA ASN A 88 6.55 -12.65 -18.38
C ASN A 88 6.97 -11.23 -18.79
N LYS A 89 6.05 -10.37 -19.23
CA LYS A 89 6.36 -8.96 -19.52
C LYS A 89 6.81 -8.24 -18.24
N PRO A 90 7.76 -7.29 -18.34
CA PRO A 90 8.09 -6.40 -17.23
C PRO A 90 6.82 -5.71 -16.71
N ALA A 91 6.69 -5.62 -15.39
CA ALA A 91 5.55 -4.95 -14.74
C ALA A 91 5.59 -3.43 -14.91
N VAL A 92 6.79 -2.88 -15.10
CA VAL A 92 7.04 -1.44 -15.34
C VAL A 92 8.14 -1.25 -16.39
N ASN A 93 8.18 -0.08 -17.00
CA ASN A 93 9.21 0.35 -17.94
C ASN A 93 9.87 1.67 -17.46
N PRO A 94 11.20 1.72 -17.24
CA PRO A 94 12.16 0.63 -17.37
C PRO A 94 11.94 -0.50 -16.32
N PRO A 95 12.35 -1.75 -16.60
CA PRO A 95 12.25 -2.85 -15.64
C PRO A 95 13.00 -2.57 -14.34
N VAL A 96 12.40 -2.94 -13.21
CA VAL A 96 13.00 -2.79 -11.87
C VAL A 96 13.03 -4.13 -11.15
N THR A 97 13.99 -4.31 -10.25
CA THR A 97 14.17 -5.59 -9.54
C THR A 97 13.27 -5.76 -8.32
N ARG A 98 12.58 -4.68 -7.90
CA ARG A 98 11.74 -4.65 -6.72
C ARG A 98 10.57 -3.69 -6.91
N LEU A 99 9.37 -4.14 -6.53
CA LEU A 99 8.17 -3.30 -6.40
C LEU A 99 7.55 -3.50 -5.03
N ARG A 100 7.09 -2.41 -4.42
CA ARG A 100 6.26 -2.42 -3.23
C ARG A 100 4.81 -2.16 -3.64
N LEU A 101 3.88 -2.96 -3.15
CA LEU A 101 2.46 -2.86 -3.48
C LEU A 101 1.67 -2.59 -2.20
N VAL A 102 0.82 -1.57 -2.24
CA VAL A 102 -0.06 -1.17 -1.13
C VAL A 102 -1.50 -1.11 -1.61
N SER A 103 -2.47 -1.14 -0.69
CA SER A 103 -3.88 -1.01 -1.03
C SER A 103 -4.56 -0.01 -0.09
N ARG A 104 -5.63 0.62 -0.56
CA ARG A 104 -6.53 1.41 0.29
C ARG A 104 -7.44 0.56 1.15
N LEU A 105 -7.65 -0.71 0.76
CA LEU A 105 -8.61 -1.59 1.41
C LEU A 105 -8.03 -2.36 2.59
N HIS A 106 -6.70 -2.46 2.66
CA HIS A 106 -6.03 -3.25 3.68
C HIS A 106 -4.64 -2.72 4.01
N PRO A 107 -4.10 -3.02 5.20
CA PRO A 107 -2.86 -2.41 5.64
C PRO A 107 -1.58 -3.11 5.12
N TRP A 108 -1.68 -4.34 4.63
CA TRP A 108 -0.51 -5.13 4.26
C TRP A 108 0.24 -4.59 3.05
N VAL A 109 1.56 -4.81 3.07
CA VAL A 109 2.49 -4.42 2.03
C VAL A 109 3.02 -5.68 1.37
N ALA A 110 2.78 -5.83 0.08
CA ALA A 110 3.36 -6.91 -0.72
C ALA A 110 4.64 -6.40 -1.40
N ILE A 111 5.70 -7.22 -1.45
CA ILE A 111 6.97 -6.83 -2.07
C ILE A 111 7.36 -7.85 -3.13
N ALA A 112 7.17 -7.50 -4.40
CA ALA A 112 7.66 -8.31 -5.51
C ALA A 112 9.17 -8.07 -5.67
N LYS A 113 9.93 -9.16 -5.83
CA LYS A 113 11.38 -9.10 -6.10
C LYS A 113 11.72 -10.06 -7.23
N ASN A 114 12.48 -9.59 -8.20
CA ASN A 114 13.04 -10.40 -9.26
C ASN A 114 14.35 -9.76 -9.76
N PRO A 115 15.52 -10.39 -9.57
CA PRO A 115 16.80 -9.86 -10.02
C PRO A 115 16.86 -9.54 -11.52
N ASN A 116 16.05 -10.22 -12.34
CA ASN A 116 15.98 -10.04 -13.78
C ASN A 116 14.90 -9.02 -14.22
N GLY A 117 14.24 -8.36 -13.27
CA GLY A 117 13.12 -7.45 -13.52
C GLY A 117 11.78 -8.07 -13.10
N VAL A 118 11.02 -7.34 -12.28
CA VAL A 118 9.69 -7.75 -11.81
C VAL A 118 8.74 -7.84 -12.99
N THR A 119 8.11 -9.00 -13.14
CA THR A 119 7.13 -9.26 -14.21
C THR A 119 5.69 -9.06 -13.75
N VAL A 120 4.76 -9.01 -14.71
CA VAL A 120 3.30 -9.05 -14.43
C VAL A 120 2.96 -10.24 -13.55
N GLY A 121 3.46 -11.44 -13.87
CA GLY A 121 3.25 -12.65 -13.08
C GLY A 121 3.74 -12.52 -11.64
N ASN A 122 4.92 -11.91 -11.42
CA ASN A 122 5.43 -11.67 -10.07
C ASN A 122 4.51 -10.74 -9.25
N VAL A 123 3.93 -9.72 -9.89
CA VAL A 123 2.97 -8.81 -9.24
C VAL A 123 1.72 -9.56 -8.80
N LEU A 124 1.11 -10.34 -9.69
CA LEU A 124 -0.11 -11.09 -9.35
C LEU A 124 0.17 -12.12 -8.24
N GLU A 125 1.28 -12.85 -8.34
CA GLU A 125 1.63 -13.88 -7.37
C GLU A 125 1.88 -13.30 -5.98
N ILE A 126 2.60 -12.17 -5.87
CA ILE A 126 2.85 -11.58 -4.54
C ILE A 126 1.58 -10.99 -3.91
N ILE A 127 0.66 -10.43 -4.72
CA ILE A 127 -0.65 -9.97 -4.24
C ILE A 127 -1.42 -11.16 -3.69
N TYR A 128 -1.50 -12.25 -4.46
CA TYR A 128 -2.18 -13.47 -4.04
C TYR A 128 -1.58 -14.02 -2.75
N ALA A 129 -0.27 -14.29 -2.72
CA ALA A 129 0.42 -14.85 -1.57
C ALA A 129 0.19 -14.02 -0.30
N THR A 130 0.37 -12.70 -0.39
CA THR A 130 0.18 -11.77 0.74
C THR A 130 -1.24 -11.82 1.30
N LEU A 131 -2.26 -11.93 0.43
CA LEU A 131 -3.67 -11.95 0.83
C LEU A 131 -4.16 -13.34 1.29
N GLN A 132 -3.46 -14.41 0.94
CA GLN A 132 -3.76 -15.75 1.43
C GLN A 132 -3.18 -16.05 2.81
N GLU A 133 -2.34 -15.16 3.37
CA GLU A 133 -1.86 -15.33 4.74
C GLU A 133 -3.03 -15.26 5.75
N PRO A 134 -3.01 -16.10 6.80
CA PRO A 134 -3.90 -15.95 7.95
C PRO A 134 -3.74 -14.58 8.60
N ILE A 135 -4.83 -14.03 9.11
CA ILE A 135 -4.77 -12.84 9.96
C ILE A 135 -4.18 -13.24 11.31
N CYS A 136 -3.14 -12.54 11.76
CA CYS A 136 -2.56 -12.82 13.06
C CYS A 136 -3.39 -12.20 14.20
N GLU A 137 -3.17 -12.66 15.43
CA GLU A 137 -3.94 -12.21 16.58
C GLU A 137 -3.85 -10.68 16.80
N ALA A 138 -2.66 -10.10 16.66
CA ALA A 138 -2.47 -8.66 16.81
C ALA A 138 -3.22 -7.85 15.74
N GLU A 139 -3.21 -8.33 14.48
CA GLU A 139 -3.96 -7.73 13.38
C GLU A 139 -5.48 -7.83 13.61
N TRP A 140 -5.94 -8.91 14.23
CA TRP A 140 -7.35 -9.11 14.55
C TRP A 140 -7.83 -8.15 15.64
N TRP A 141 -7.09 -8.02 16.75
CA TRP A 141 -7.55 -7.26 17.91
C TRP A 141 -7.36 -5.75 17.80
N ILE A 142 -6.47 -5.27 16.92
CA ILE A 142 -6.26 -3.82 16.73
C ILE A 142 -7.46 -3.13 16.06
N VAL A 143 -8.35 -3.88 15.40
CA VAL A 143 -9.52 -3.32 14.74
C VAL A 143 -10.82 -3.46 15.53
N SER A 144 -11.74 -2.56 15.23
CA SER A 144 -13.05 -2.49 15.88
C SER A 144 -13.81 -3.82 15.80
N SER A 145 -14.67 -4.06 16.80
CA SER A 145 -15.58 -5.22 16.81
C SER A 145 -16.47 -5.27 15.56
N LYS A 146 -16.92 -4.11 15.05
CA LYS A 146 -17.70 -4.01 13.81
C LYS A 146 -16.93 -4.57 12.61
N GLU A 147 -15.66 -4.23 12.49
CA GLU A 147 -14.81 -4.67 11.39
C GLU A 147 -14.53 -6.17 11.49
N ARG A 148 -14.20 -6.67 12.68
CA ARG A 148 -14.06 -8.11 12.92
C ARG A 148 -15.33 -8.89 12.56
N ALA A 149 -16.50 -8.39 12.94
CA ALA A 149 -17.77 -9.01 12.57
C ALA A 149 -18.01 -8.99 11.06
N ARG A 150 -17.62 -7.92 10.36
CA ARG A 150 -17.68 -7.86 8.88
C ARG A 150 -16.79 -8.93 8.25
N VAL A 151 -15.53 -9.00 8.66
CA VAL A 151 -14.56 -9.98 8.13
C VAL A 151 -14.99 -11.42 8.44
N GLY A 152 -15.47 -11.69 9.66
CA GLY A 152 -16.00 -12.99 10.05
C GLY A 152 -17.15 -13.47 9.15
N ARG A 153 -18.11 -12.59 8.83
CA ARG A 153 -19.20 -12.92 7.89
C ARG A 153 -18.71 -13.25 6.49
N ILE A 154 -17.68 -12.55 6.00
CA ILE A 154 -17.07 -12.85 4.70
C ILE A 154 -16.44 -14.23 4.74
N PHE A 155 -15.64 -14.53 5.77
CA PHE A 155 -15.04 -15.85 5.96
C PHE A 155 -16.08 -16.98 5.99
N GLU A 156 -17.13 -16.86 6.83
CA GLU A 156 -18.21 -17.83 6.92
C GLU A 156 -18.89 -18.08 5.57
N ARG A 157 -19.18 -17.00 4.83
CA ARG A 157 -19.75 -17.07 3.48
C ARG A 157 -18.82 -17.80 2.51
N GLU A 158 -17.52 -17.53 2.54
CA GLU A 158 -16.57 -18.21 1.65
C GLU A 158 -16.42 -19.69 2.01
N CYS A 159 -16.44 -20.06 3.30
CA CYS A 159 -16.49 -21.47 3.73
C CYS A 159 -17.77 -22.17 3.24
N ALA A 160 -18.92 -21.50 3.32
CA ALA A 160 -20.21 -22.07 2.90
C ALA A 160 -20.31 -22.31 1.38
N ARG A 161 -19.58 -21.54 0.57
CA ARG A 161 -19.59 -21.67 -0.91
C ARG A 161 -18.82 -22.90 -1.44
N GLY A 162 -18.10 -23.63 -0.58
CA GLY A 162 -17.47 -24.90 -0.91
C GLY A 162 -16.34 -24.83 -1.96
N SER A 163 -15.89 -26.01 -2.41
CA SER A 163 -14.63 -26.25 -3.15
C SER A 163 -14.51 -25.61 -4.54
N GLY A 164 -15.52 -24.88 -5.03
CA GLY A 164 -15.58 -24.40 -6.42
C GLY A 164 -15.32 -22.90 -6.63
N THR A 165 -15.37 -22.07 -5.59
CA THR A 165 -15.43 -20.59 -5.74
C THR A 165 -14.31 -19.81 -5.07
N THR A 166 -13.54 -20.44 -4.19
CA THR A 166 -12.22 -20.03 -3.69
C THR A 166 -11.50 -21.34 -3.34
N GLY A 167 -10.16 -21.42 -3.44
CA GLY A 167 -9.47 -22.67 -3.13
C GLY A 167 -9.94 -23.24 -1.78
N ARG A 168 -10.36 -24.52 -1.75
CA ARG A 168 -11.05 -25.23 -0.64
C ARG A 168 -10.85 -24.55 0.73
N ARG A 169 -11.77 -23.64 1.10
CA ARG A 169 -11.76 -22.98 2.42
C ARG A 169 -12.57 -23.81 3.42
N SER A 170 -11.93 -24.22 4.50
CA SER A 170 -12.56 -24.88 5.64
C SER A 170 -12.61 -23.94 6.83
N GLN A 171 -13.51 -24.19 7.79
CA GLN A 171 -13.52 -23.45 9.06
C GLN A 171 -12.16 -23.55 9.79
N THR A 172 -11.44 -24.66 9.59
CA THR A 172 -10.11 -24.90 10.16
C THR A 172 -9.02 -24.02 9.57
N ASP A 173 -9.23 -23.40 8.41
CA ASP A 173 -8.23 -22.52 7.79
C ASP A 173 -8.12 -21.17 8.50
N GLY A 174 -9.15 -20.81 9.28
CA GLY A 174 -9.28 -19.50 9.88
C GLY A 174 -9.45 -18.37 8.86
N VAL A 175 -9.53 -17.16 9.41
CA VAL A 175 -9.67 -15.93 8.64
C VAL A 175 -8.34 -15.59 7.97
N ARG A 176 -8.39 -15.27 6.67
CA ARG A 176 -7.25 -14.80 5.88
C ARG A 176 -7.39 -13.33 5.55
N ARG A 177 -6.28 -12.69 5.18
CA ARG A 177 -6.24 -11.29 4.79
C ARG A 177 -7.15 -10.97 3.60
N VAL A 178 -7.39 -11.92 2.70
CA VAL A 178 -8.34 -11.76 1.59
C VAL A 178 -9.79 -11.56 2.07
N ASP A 179 -10.17 -12.14 3.20
CA ASP A 179 -11.51 -11.98 3.78
C ASP A 179 -11.73 -10.53 4.28
N TRP A 180 -10.63 -9.83 4.58
CA TRP A 180 -10.64 -8.39 4.88
C TRP A 180 -11.11 -7.56 3.69
N VAL A 181 -10.71 -7.92 2.48
CA VAL A 181 -11.03 -7.15 1.27
C VAL A 181 -12.55 -7.17 0.99
N GLY A 182 -13.26 -8.19 1.48
CA GLY A 182 -14.71 -8.28 1.38
C GLY A 182 -15.17 -8.57 -0.05
N ASP A 183 -15.96 -7.67 -0.61
CA ASP A 183 -16.54 -7.84 -1.96
C ASP A 183 -15.73 -7.17 -3.07
N GLU A 184 -14.73 -6.36 -2.70
CA GLU A 184 -13.84 -5.64 -3.62
C GLU A 184 -12.68 -6.55 -4.10
N THR A 185 -13.03 -7.72 -4.65
CA THR A 185 -12.05 -8.79 -4.94
C THR A 185 -11.54 -8.78 -6.38
N THR A 186 -12.02 -7.88 -7.23
CA THR A 186 -11.57 -7.77 -8.61
C THR A 186 -10.32 -6.90 -8.67
N PHE A 187 -9.21 -7.45 -9.15
CA PHE A 187 -8.02 -6.68 -9.50
C PHE A 187 -8.30 -5.81 -10.73
N LEU A 188 -8.10 -4.51 -10.58
CA LEU A 188 -8.29 -3.54 -11.64
C LEU A 188 -6.96 -3.10 -12.28
N GLY A 189 -5.86 -3.16 -11.54
CA GLY A 189 -4.55 -2.74 -12.02
C GLY A 189 -3.66 -2.16 -10.93
N LEU A 190 -2.57 -1.53 -11.34
CA LEU A 190 -1.69 -0.73 -10.50
C LEU A 190 -1.78 0.75 -10.87
N GLU A 191 -1.85 1.61 -9.87
CA GLU A 191 -1.86 3.06 -10.03
C GLU A 191 -0.72 3.72 -9.25
N LYS A 192 -0.32 4.91 -9.70
CA LYS A 192 0.69 5.75 -9.05
C LYS A 192 0.01 6.94 -8.36
N ASP A 193 -0.68 6.69 -7.25
CA ASP A 193 -1.21 7.78 -6.41
C ASP A 193 -0.16 8.26 -5.41
N GLU A 194 0.56 9.31 -5.79
CA GLU A 194 1.60 9.95 -4.96
C GLU A 194 1.07 10.52 -3.64
N SER A 195 -0.21 10.94 -3.59
CA SER A 195 -0.80 11.47 -2.36
C SER A 195 -1.00 10.35 -1.33
N PHE A 196 -1.58 9.23 -1.76
CA PHE A 196 -1.77 8.06 -0.91
C PHE A 196 -0.45 7.41 -0.54
N ILE A 197 0.48 7.26 -1.48
CA ILE A 197 1.80 6.67 -1.22
C ILE A 197 2.56 7.50 -0.18
N ARG A 198 2.59 8.84 -0.29
CA ARG A 198 3.24 9.68 0.72
C ARG A 198 2.61 9.55 2.10
N HIS A 199 1.29 9.43 2.18
CA HIS A 199 0.60 9.22 3.45
C HIS A 199 0.85 7.82 4.04
N ARG A 200 0.83 6.79 3.20
CA ARG A 200 0.95 5.38 3.59
C ARG A 200 2.39 4.97 3.92
N ILE A 201 3.37 5.52 3.20
CA ILE A 201 4.78 5.16 3.28
C ILE A 201 5.57 6.33 3.86
N GLN A 202 5.81 6.24 5.18
CA GLN A 202 6.50 7.29 5.93
C GLN A 202 7.93 7.52 5.43
N ASP A 203 8.69 6.45 5.20
CA ASP A 203 10.07 6.53 4.69
C ASP A 203 10.10 6.90 3.19
N PRO A 204 10.62 8.08 2.82
CA PRO A 204 10.63 8.54 1.43
C PRO A 204 11.34 7.59 0.46
N ARG A 205 12.35 6.84 0.92
CA ARG A 205 13.17 5.95 0.08
C ARG A 205 12.36 4.82 -0.57
N TYR A 206 11.18 4.57 -0.04
CA TYR A 206 10.30 3.50 -0.47
C TYR A 206 9.18 3.96 -1.40
N ARG A 207 8.95 5.27 -1.54
CA ARG A 207 7.79 5.81 -2.27
C ARG A 207 7.92 5.59 -3.78
N GLU A 208 9.11 5.74 -4.31
CA GLU A 208 9.39 5.57 -5.75
C GLU A 208 9.12 4.14 -6.23
N GLU A 209 9.50 3.12 -5.45
CA GLU A 209 9.22 1.72 -5.77
C GLU A 209 7.78 1.28 -5.41
N THR A 210 6.96 2.16 -4.82
CA THR A 210 5.60 1.82 -4.36
C THR A 210 4.54 2.08 -5.42
N TRP A 211 3.62 1.13 -5.56
CA TRP A 211 2.42 1.19 -6.41
C TRP A 211 1.18 0.86 -5.59
N VAL A 212 0.06 1.45 -5.95
CA VAL A 212 -1.24 1.17 -5.31
C VAL A 212 -1.98 0.13 -6.13
N VAL A 213 -2.39 -0.95 -5.47
CA VAL A 213 -3.23 -2.00 -6.04
C VAL A 213 -4.67 -1.49 -6.07
N ALA A 214 -5.18 -1.29 -7.28
CA ALA A 214 -6.57 -0.92 -7.50
C ALA A 214 -7.43 -2.19 -7.46
N LEU A 215 -8.39 -2.21 -6.53
CA LEU A 215 -9.35 -3.29 -6.35
C LEU A 215 -10.77 -2.74 -6.51
N GLY A 216 -11.68 -3.57 -7.01
CA GLY A 216 -13.05 -3.18 -7.30
C GLY A 216 -14.06 -4.28 -7.01
N ALA A 217 -15.33 -3.87 -6.91
CA ALA A 217 -16.45 -4.73 -6.62
C ALA A 217 -16.52 -5.89 -7.62
N ASN A 218 -16.65 -7.10 -7.10
CA ASN A 218 -16.83 -8.28 -7.92
C ASN A 218 -18.30 -8.41 -8.34
N SER A 219 -18.55 -8.28 -9.64
CA SER A 219 -19.91 -8.36 -10.22
C SER A 219 -20.55 -9.73 -10.07
N ASN A 220 -19.78 -10.79 -9.77
CA ASN A 220 -20.29 -12.14 -9.51
C ASN A 220 -20.74 -12.34 -8.05
N VAL A 221 -20.53 -11.36 -7.16
CA VAL A 221 -21.09 -11.40 -5.81
C VAL A 221 -22.55 -10.98 -5.90
N ASN A 222 -23.44 -11.95 -5.71
CA ASN A 222 -24.89 -11.74 -5.73
C ASN A 222 -25.26 -10.62 -4.72
N ARG A 223 -25.64 -9.44 -5.23
CA ARG A 223 -25.97 -8.24 -4.44
C ARG A 223 -27.30 -8.35 -3.67
N SER A 224 -27.97 -9.50 -3.75
CA SER A 224 -29.26 -9.78 -3.12
C SER A 224 -29.17 -10.03 -1.60
N ALA A 225 -27.98 -10.08 -1.02
CA ALA A 225 -27.86 -10.08 0.44
C ALA A 225 -28.17 -8.66 0.98
N PRO A 226 -29.12 -8.51 1.92
CA PRO A 226 -29.50 -7.19 2.42
C PRO A 226 -28.30 -6.48 3.04
N ARG A 227 -28.00 -5.28 2.53
CA ARG A 227 -27.08 -4.34 3.17
C ARG A 227 -27.75 -3.82 4.45
N ILE A 228 -27.53 -4.50 5.56
CA ILE A 228 -27.94 -3.99 6.87
C ILE A 228 -26.99 -2.84 7.23
N ARG A 229 -27.56 -1.63 7.34
CA ARG A 229 -26.87 -0.38 7.69
C ARG A 229 -26.35 -0.42 9.12
#